data_AF-A0A7R7ZMA4-F1
#
_entry.id   AF-A0A7R7ZMA4-F1
#
_cell.length_a   1.000
_cell.length_b   1.000
_cell.length_c   1.000
_cell.angle_alpha   90.00
_cell.angle_beta   90.00
_cell.angle_gamma   90.00
#
_symmetry.space_group_name_H-M   'P 1'
#
loop_
_entity.id
_entity.type
_entity.pdbx_description
1 polymer ?
#
loop_
_entity_poly.entity_id
_entity_poly.type
_entity_poly.pdbx_seq_one_letter_code
_entity_poly.pdbx_strand_id
1 'polypeptide(L)'
;MLHGHVMLSPEFAIGANTKGGGTIDFFIEQKKWGLELLRGRDRLVEHMDRFEPEGQYYSMIKSREMEEYIVLDFTVSRPVKTRPEYAHRLYYIVFSERYRHVDVLEAGNLSTVSSFTLPENPDCHGASP
;
A
#
# COMPACT_ATOMS: atom_id res chain seq x y z
N MET A 1 6.17 17.02 24.63
CA MET A 1 5.50 17.04 23.30
C MET A 1 5.73 15.70 22.63
N LEU A 2 4.68 14.88 22.49
CA LEU A 2 4.55 13.85 21.46
C LEU A 2 3.06 13.44 21.42
N HIS A 3 2.25 14.14 20.63
CA HIS A 3 0.88 13.71 20.35
C HIS A 3 0.80 13.29 18.88
N GLY A 4 1.43 12.15 18.58
CA GLY A 4 1.22 11.39 17.36
C GLY A 4 0.35 10.20 17.72
N HIS A 5 -0.97 10.33 17.53
CA HIS A 5 -1.86 9.19 17.64
C HIS A 5 -1.70 8.37 16.35
N VAL A 6 -0.76 7.42 16.35
CA VAL A 6 -0.76 6.36 15.35
C VAL A 6 -1.91 5.43 15.73
N MET A 7 -3.04 5.52 15.03
CA MET A 7 -4.14 4.58 15.24
C MET A 7 -3.84 3.32 14.44
N LEU A 8 -3.19 2.36 15.10
CA LEU A 8 -3.04 1.01 14.58
C LEU A 8 -4.34 0.27 14.92
N SER A 9 -5.28 0.26 13.98
CA SER A 9 -6.36 -0.72 13.98
C SER A 9 -6.02 -1.73 12.90
N PRO A 10 -6.23 -3.05 13.12
CA PRO A 10 -6.32 -4.01 12.01
C PRO A 10 -7.37 -3.58 10.97
N GLU A 11 -8.29 -2.69 11.38
CA GLU A 11 -9.52 -2.35 10.69
C GLU A 11 -9.87 -0.88 11.01
N PHE A 12 -9.42 0.12 10.22
CA PHE A 12 -10.01 1.45 10.34
C PHE A 12 -11.39 1.41 9.69
N ALA A 13 -12.41 1.10 10.49
CA ALA A 13 -13.78 1.01 10.02
C ALA A 13 -14.25 2.37 9.51
N ILE A 14 -14.38 2.49 8.19
CA ILE A 14 -15.06 3.64 7.58
C ILE A 14 -16.51 3.55 8.06
N GLY A 15 -16.92 4.58 8.82
CA GLY A 15 -18.04 4.54 9.76
C GLY A 15 -19.31 3.83 9.25
N ALA A 16 -20.05 3.24 10.19
CA ALA A 16 -21.21 2.36 10.04
C ALA A 16 -22.38 2.82 9.11
N ASN A 17 -22.28 3.98 8.48
CA ASN A 17 -23.27 4.54 7.56
C ASN A 17 -22.88 4.47 6.08
N THR A 18 -21.69 3.97 5.71
CA THR A 18 -21.36 3.68 4.30
C THR A 18 -21.80 2.25 3.98
N LYS A 19 -22.60 2.07 2.92
CA LYS A 19 -22.96 0.74 2.42
C LYS A 19 -21.67 0.03 1.98
N GLY A 20 -21.28 -1.01 2.71
CA GLY A 20 -20.09 -1.82 2.42
C GLY A 20 -18.90 -1.42 3.28
N GLY A 21 -18.97 -1.67 4.58
CA GLY A 21 -17.86 -1.47 5.50
C GLY A 21 -16.58 -2.14 5.00
N GLY A 22 -15.50 -1.40 4.94
CA GLY A 22 -14.16 -1.92 4.70
C GLY A 22 -13.13 -0.95 5.22
N THR A 23 -11.90 -1.40 5.11
CA THR A 23 -10.81 -0.96 5.97
C THR A 23 -9.60 -0.73 5.10
N ILE A 24 -9.13 0.51 5.06
CA ILE A 24 -7.81 0.82 4.54
C ILE A 24 -6.76 0.31 5.54
N ASP A 25 -5.68 -0.28 5.04
CA ASP A 25 -4.67 -0.91 5.92
C ASP A 25 -4.01 0.11 6.86
N PHE A 26 -3.71 1.32 6.36
CA PHE A 26 -3.24 2.42 7.20
C PHE A 26 -3.84 3.75 6.77
N PHE A 27 -4.17 4.58 7.77
CA PHE A 27 -4.56 5.96 7.55
C PHE A 27 -3.81 6.87 8.53
N ILE A 28 -3.01 7.79 7.99
CA ILE A 28 -2.26 8.77 8.78
C ILE A 28 -3.08 10.06 8.83
N GLU A 29 -4.00 10.15 9.78
CA GLU A 29 -5.00 11.23 9.89
C GLU A 29 -4.39 12.64 9.83
N GLN A 30 -3.30 12.90 10.57
CA GLN A 30 -2.64 14.22 10.58
C GLN A 30 -2.07 14.63 9.22
N LYS A 31 -1.79 13.64 8.36
CA LYS A 31 -1.31 13.84 6.98
C LYS A 31 -2.41 13.66 5.95
N LYS A 32 -3.56 13.09 6.36
CA LYS A 32 -4.65 12.67 5.48
C LYS A 32 -4.19 11.71 4.38
N TRP A 33 -3.27 10.82 4.73
CA TRP A 33 -2.69 9.84 3.82
C TRP A 33 -3.30 8.46 4.03
N GLY A 34 -3.78 7.84 2.96
CA GLY A 34 -4.17 6.44 2.93
C GLY A 34 -3.06 5.54 2.38
N LEU A 35 -2.88 4.36 2.97
CA LEU A 35 -2.01 3.32 2.43
C LEU A 35 -2.75 1.99 2.39
N GLU A 36 -2.71 1.33 1.23
CA GLU A 36 -3.22 -0.03 1.04
C GLU A 36 -2.05 -0.95 0.64
N LEU A 37 -2.00 -2.15 1.20
CA LEU A 37 -0.97 -3.14 0.96
C LEU A 37 -1.57 -4.34 0.22
N LEU A 38 -0.99 -4.67 -0.94
CA LEU A 38 -1.37 -5.85 -1.72
C LEU A 38 -0.28 -6.91 -1.66
N ARG A 39 -0.68 -8.15 -1.94
CA ARG A 39 0.23 -9.29 -2.05
C ARG A 39 0.09 -9.91 -3.44
N GLY A 40 1.13 -9.79 -4.25
CA GLY A 40 1.25 -10.48 -5.53
C GLY A 40 0.17 -10.12 -6.55
N ARG A 41 -0.25 -8.85 -6.60
CA ARG A 41 -1.32 -8.33 -7.47
C ARG A 41 -2.71 -8.92 -7.20
N ASP A 42 -2.95 -9.53 -6.05
CA ASP A 42 -4.29 -10.04 -5.71
C ASP A 42 -5.32 -8.92 -5.85
N ARG A 43 -6.28 -9.11 -6.75
CA ARG A 43 -7.41 -8.19 -7.01
C ARG A 43 -7.00 -6.72 -7.14
N LEU A 44 -5.81 -6.46 -7.71
CA LEU A 44 -5.22 -5.13 -7.79
C LEU A 44 -6.17 -4.06 -8.34
N VAL A 45 -6.86 -4.36 -9.44
CA VAL A 45 -7.82 -3.41 -10.05
C VAL A 45 -8.98 -3.13 -9.09
N GLU A 46 -9.55 -4.16 -8.47
CA GLU A 46 -10.65 -3.98 -7.52
C GLU A 46 -10.25 -3.12 -6.31
N HIS A 47 -9.01 -3.25 -5.82
CA HIS A 47 -8.49 -2.41 -4.74
C HIS A 47 -8.25 -0.97 -5.20
N MET A 48 -7.73 -0.75 -6.42
CA MET A 48 -7.60 0.60 -6.98
C MET A 48 -8.97 1.26 -7.17
N ASP A 49 -9.97 0.51 -7.64
CA ASP A 49 -11.32 1.00 -7.87
C ASP A 49 -12.02 1.46 -6.58
N ARG A 50 -11.57 1.02 -5.39
CA ARG A 50 -12.09 1.53 -4.10
C ARG A 50 -11.86 3.02 -3.92
N PHE A 51 -10.84 3.59 -4.55
CA PHE A 51 -10.52 5.02 -4.47
C PHE A 51 -11.19 5.86 -5.56
N GLU A 52 -11.76 5.23 -6.59
CA GLU A 52 -12.44 5.91 -7.69
C GLU A 52 -13.89 6.27 -7.34
N PRO A 53 -14.59 7.14 -8.12
CA PRO A 53 -15.98 7.48 -7.86
C PRO A 53 -16.88 6.24 -7.66
N GLU A 54 -17.79 6.30 -6.68
CA GLU A 54 -18.61 5.17 -6.20
C GLU A 54 -17.83 4.04 -5.50
N GLY A 55 -16.50 4.14 -5.43
CA GLY A 55 -15.65 3.26 -4.67
C GLY A 55 -15.80 3.44 -3.16
N GLN A 56 -15.44 2.38 -2.43
CA GLN A 56 -15.59 2.28 -0.98
C GLN A 56 -14.95 3.43 -0.19
N TYR A 57 -13.79 3.92 -0.65
CA TYR A 57 -13.00 4.96 0.01
C TYR A 57 -13.23 6.36 -0.58
N TYR A 58 -14.02 6.46 -1.66
CA TYR A 58 -14.27 7.71 -2.36
C TYR A 58 -14.92 8.77 -1.47
N SER A 59 -15.75 8.35 -0.52
CA SER A 59 -16.39 9.28 0.43
C SER A 59 -15.38 10.09 1.24
N MET A 60 -14.28 9.47 1.69
CA MET A 60 -13.20 10.13 2.44
C MET A 60 -12.39 11.08 1.56
N ILE A 61 -12.19 10.74 0.28
CA ILE A 61 -11.56 11.63 -0.70
C ILE A 61 -12.45 12.85 -0.96
N LYS A 62 -13.74 12.61 -1.18
CA LYS A 62 -14.74 13.65 -1.47
C LYS A 62 -14.90 14.62 -0.30
N SER A 63 -14.90 14.13 0.94
CA SER A 63 -14.98 14.95 2.15
C SER A 63 -13.64 15.60 2.55
N ARG A 64 -12.56 15.33 1.81
CA ARG A 64 -11.17 15.76 2.12
C ARG A 64 -10.66 15.26 3.47
N GLU A 65 -11.18 14.13 3.94
CA GLU A 65 -10.58 13.39 5.05
C GLU A 65 -9.31 12.68 4.58
N MET A 66 -9.29 12.17 3.35
CA MET A 66 -8.11 11.60 2.71
C MET A 66 -7.73 12.45 1.49
N GLU A 67 -6.53 13.04 1.49
CA GLU A 67 -6.05 13.92 0.42
C GLU A 67 -5.10 13.20 -0.53
N GLU A 68 -4.31 12.26 -0.02
CA GLU A 68 -3.40 11.44 -0.81
C GLU A 68 -3.55 9.96 -0.43
N TYR A 69 -3.26 9.08 -1.38
CA TYR A 69 -3.15 7.66 -1.10
C TYR A 69 -2.10 7.01 -1.99
N ILE A 70 -1.52 5.93 -1.47
CA ILE A 70 -0.67 5.02 -2.25
C ILE A 70 -1.07 3.58 -1.99
N VAL A 71 -0.92 2.74 -3.01
CA VAL A 71 -1.06 1.29 -2.94
C VAL A 71 0.31 0.68 -3.15
N LEU A 72 0.72 -0.20 -2.24
CA LEU A 72 2.00 -0.91 -2.29
C LEU A 72 1.74 -2.39 -2.55
N ASP A 73 2.13 -2.88 -3.73
CA ASP A 73 2.01 -4.31 -4.06
C ASP A 73 3.32 -5.05 -3.80
N PHE A 74 3.31 -5.92 -2.81
CA PHE A 74 4.47 -6.73 -2.42
C PHE A 74 4.53 -7.99 -3.27
N THR A 75 5.63 -8.20 -3.97
CA THR A 75 5.77 -9.33 -4.90
C THR A 75 7.21 -9.82 -5.01
N VAL A 76 7.40 -11.04 -5.49
CA VAL A 76 8.73 -11.63 -5.79
C VAL A 76 9.01 -11.73 -7.28
N SER A 77 8.06 -11.33 -8.11
CA SER A 77 8.20 -11.37 -9.57
C SER A 77 8.02 -9.98 -10.14
N ARG A 78 9.01 -9.55 -10.92
CA ARG A 78 9.01 -8.22 -11.53
C ARG A 78 7.79 -8.06 -12.46
N PRO A 79 7.01 -6.96 -12.32
CA PRO A 79 5.91 -6.67 -13.24
C PRO A 79 6.43 -6.44 -14.66
N VAL A 80 5.63 -6.84 -15.65
CA VAL A 80 5.95 -6.65 -17.08
C VAL A 80 5.04 -5.63 -17.77
N LYS A 81 3.86 -5.37 -17.21
CA LYS A 81 2.86 -4.45 -17.76
C LYS A 81 2.88 -3.14 -16.99
N THR A 82 3.06 -2.03 -17.70
CA THR A 82 2.85 -0.68 -17.18
C THR A 82 1.37 -0.42 -16.92
N ARG A 83 1.09 0.42 -15.93
CA ARG A 83 -0.26 0.90 -15.60
C ARG A 83 -0.26 2.42 -15.45
N PRO A 84 -0.15 3.18 -16.57
CA PRO A 84 -0.16 4.64 -16.54
C PRO A 84 -1.39 5.22 -15.84
N GLU A 85 -2.52 4.51 -15.85
CA GLU A 85 -3.73 4.85 -15.12
C GLU A 85 -3.55 4.95 -13.59
N TYR A 86 -2.52 4.28 -13.05
CA TYR A 86 -2.20 4.27 -11.62
C TYR A 86 -0.90 5.00 -11.31
N ALA A 87 -0.45 5.87 -12.21
CA ALA A 87 0.79 6.61 -12.06
C ALA A 87 0.81 7.38 -10.73
N HIS A 88 1.93 7.30 -10.01
CA HIS A 88 2.14 7.94 -8.69
C HIS A 88 1.22 7.44 -7.55
N ARG A 89 0.35 6.46 -7.80
CA ARG A 89 -0.58 5.90 -6.81
C ARG A 89 -0.33 4.43 -6.53
N LEU A 90 0.32 3.71 -7.44
CA LEU A 90 0.67 2.30 -7.26
C LEU A 90 2.19 2.11 -7.40
N TYR A 91 2.77 1.42 -6.42
CA TYR A 91 4.17 1.02 -6.45
C TYR A 91 4.30 -0.48 -6.23
N TYR A 92 5.17 -1.12 -7.01
CA TYR A 92 5.53 -2.52 -6.83
C TYR A 92 6.75 -2.62 -5.93
N ILE A 93 6.62 -3.32 -4.81
CA ILE A 93 7.72 -3.65 -3.89
C ILE A 93 8.21 -5.04 -4.27
N VAL A 94 9.27 -5.11 -5.10
CA VAL A 94 9.78 -6.35 -5.68
C VAL A 94 10.93 -6.88 -4.83
N PHE A 95 10.68 -8.01 -4.18
CA PHE A 95 11.68 -8.71 -3.39
C PHE A 95 12.44 -9.72 -4.25
N SER A 96 13.77 -9.75 -4.09
CA SER A 96 14.65 -10.77 -4.64
C SER A 96 15.65 -11.22 -3.57
N GLU A 97 16.54 -12.17 -3.93
CA GLU A 97 17.61 -12.65 -3.05
C GLU A 97 17.11 -13.08 -1.66
N ARG A 98 16.11 -13.97 -1.61
CA ARG A 98 15.46 -14.44 -0.36
C ARG A 98 14.89 -13.28 0.48
N TYR A 99 14.19 -12.36 -0.18
CA TYR A 99 13.57 -11.18 0.44
C TYR A 99 14.55 -10.17 1.04
N ARG A 100 15.82 -10.19 0.61
CA ARG A 100 16.82 -9.23 1.09
C ARG A 100 16.94 -8.01 0.20
N HIS A 101 16.92 -8.21 -1.11
CA HIS A 101 17.02 -7.11 -2.04
C HIS A 101 15.61 -6.63 -2.42
N VAL A 102 15.42 -5.32 -2.43
CA VAL A 102 14.13 -4.68 -2.68
C VAL A 102 14.30 -3.63 -3.77
N ASP A 103 13.57 -3.81 -4.86
CA ASP A 103 13.34 -2.76 -5.85
C ASP A 103 11.93 -2.20 -5.68
N VAL A 104 11.83 -0.88 -5.60
CA VAL A 104 10.55 -0.16 -5.64
C VAL A 104 10.36 0.37 -7.04
N LEU A 105 9.32 -0.09 -7.73
CA LEU A 105 9.00 0.32 -9.10
C LEU A 105 7.72 1.16 -9.13
N GLU A 106 7.73 2.27 -9.86
CA GLU A 106 6.52 3.06 -10.13
C GLU A 106 5.67 2.36 -11.19
N ALA A 107 4.36 2.20 -10.97
CA ALA A 107 3.54 1.36 -11.84
C ALA A 107 3.29 1.94 -13.24
N GLY A 108 3.25 3.25 -13.39
CA GLY A 108 3.00 3.95 -14.64
C GLY A 108 4.04 3.67 -15.73
N ASN A 109 5.31 3.53 -15.35
CA ASN A 109 6.41 3.34 -16.31
C ASN A 109 7.40 2.21 -15.96
N LEU A 110 7.21 1.53 -14.82
CA LEU A 110 8.09 0.47 -14.30
C LEU A 110 9.54 0.91 -14.06
N SER A 111 9.78 2.22 -13.92
CA SER A 111 11.07 2.75 -13.50
C SER A 111 11.32 2.44 -12.02
N THR A 112 12.58 2.13 -11.69
CA THR A 112 13.01 1.96 -10.31
C THR A 112 13.11 3.32 -9.64
N VAL A 113 12.30 3.55 -8.59
CA VAL A 113 12.34 4.77 -7.78
C VAL A 113 13.29 4.62 -6.59
N SER A 114 13.49 3.39 -6.12
CA SER A 114 14.45 3.07 -5.06
C SER A 114 14.88 1.61 -5.19
N SER A 115 16.12 1.33 -4.79
CA SER A 115 16.67 -0.01 -4.73
C SER A 115 17.59 -0.10 -3.52
N PHE A 116 17.36 -1.09 -2.65
CA PHE A 116 18.11 -1.24 -1.42
C PHE A 116 18.15 -2.69 -0.93
N THR A 117 19.09 -2.96 -0.04
CA THR A 117 19.23 -4.26 0.62
C THR A 117 18.85 -4.12 2.08
N LEU A 118 17.94 -4.96 2.54
CA LEU A 118 17.56 -5.04 3.94
C LEU A 118 18.74 -5.57 4.77
N PRO A 119 18.99 -4.98 5.95
CA PRO A 119 20.01 -5.48 6.87
C PRO A 119 19.68 -6.91 7.29
N GLU A 120 20.72 -7.70 7.56
CA GLU A 120 20.52 -9.02 8.15
C GLU A 120 19.93 -8.84 9.55
N ASN A 121 18.95 -9.68 9.90
CA ASN A 121 18.50 -9.76 11.28
C ASN A 121 19.46 -10.68 12.04
N PRO A 122 20.35 -10.15 12.90
CA PRO A 122 21.33 -10.97 13.61
C PRO A 122 20.68 -11.99 14.57
N ASP A 123 19.41 -11.81 14.91
CA ASP A 123 18.69 -12.65 15.88
C ASP A 123 18.01 -13.88 15.26
N CYS A 124 18.05 -14.06 13.94
CA CYS A 124 17.54 -15.28 13.28
C CYS A 124 18.59 -16.42 13.29
N HIS A 125 19.15 -16.73 14.45
CA HIS A 125 19.85 -18.01 14.65
C HIS A 125 18.84 -19.07 15.07
N GLY A 126 18.37 -19.88 14.12
CA GLY A 126 17.75 -21.17 14.42
C GLY A 126 16.28 -21.32 14.06
N ALA A 127 15.98 -21.33 12.76
CA ALA A 127 14.94 -22.20 12.24
C ALA A 127 15.48 -22.84 10.97
N SER A 128 16.28 -23.90 11.15
CA SER A 128 16.51 -24.89 10.10
C SER A 128 15.30 -25.82 10.03
N PRO A 129 14.95 -26.30 8.82
CA PRO A 129 13.79 -27.19 8.61
C PRO A 129 13.90 -28.51 9.37
#